data_AF-A0A9W9IXS7-F1
#
_entry.id   AF-A0A9W9IXS7-F1
#
_cell.length_a   1.000
_cell.length_b   1.000
_cell.length_c   1.000
_cell.angle_alpha   90.00
_cell.angle_beta   90.00
_cell.angle_gamma   90.00
#
_symmetry.space_group_name_H-M   'P 1'
#
loop_
_entity.id
_entity.type
_entity.pdbx_description
1 polymer ?
#
loop_
_entity_poly.entity_id
_entity_poly.type
_entity_poly.pdbx_seq_one_letter_code
_entity_poly.pdbx_strand_id
1 'polypeptide(L)'
;MTSTIRAKQIVESPLPSLQIGPYHTVSSALQSVSFEGTLISWSNFLRSVESVHTNQNWARSRTSPYANGPHTTEADRVHIGDEHGLQGRFQQAIGQEFGAVLEAKSINLYFADFKSSGSNYENIPDVVGLQDVGGNTNIKLVGELKTPWVIKHDLHLAVRRLCDLRQKIAQPVRDMQSLGCEYGFISTYNHTIFLR
;
A
#
# COMPACT_ATOMS: atom_id res chain seq x y z
N MET A 1 31.34 -1.48 1.02
CA MET A 1 30.81 -2.45 0.04
C MET A 1 29.30 -2.26 0.01
N THR A 2 28.72 -1.91 -1.13
CA THR A 2 27.25 -1.85 -1.29
C THR A 2 26.72 -3.27 -1.48
N SER A 3 26.02 -3.81 -0.49
CA SER A 3 25.43 -5.15 -0.56
C SER A 3 24.24 -5.12 -1.50
N THR A 4 24.34 -5.62 -2.72
CA THR A 4 23.20 -5.66 -3.65
C THR A 4 22.18 -6.72 -3.23
N ILE A 5 20.89 -6.36 -3.18
CA ILE A 5 19.78 -7.28 -2.88
C ILE A 5 19.03 -7.56 -4.19
N ARG A 6 18.50 -8.78 -4.36
CA ARG A 6 17.69 -9.14 -5.53
C ARG A 6 16.26 -8.68 -5.34
N ALA A 7 15.60 -8.24 -6.41
CA ALA A 7 14.18 -7.88 -6.39
C ALA A 7 13.28 -8.97 -5.78
N LYS A 8 13.60 -10.26 -6.02
CA LYS A 8 12.91 -11.39 -5.40
C LYS A 8 13.00 -11.37 -3.87
N GLN A 9 14.18 -11.11 -3.34
CA GLN A 9 14.41 -11.08 -1.89
C GLN A 9 13.63 -9.92 -1.24
N ILE A 10 13.50 -8.78 -1.93
CA ILE A 10 12.69 -7.66 -1.44
C ILE A 10 11.22 -8.09 -1.31
N VAL A 11 10.64 -8.70 -2.36
CA VAL A 11 9.24 -9.14 -2.37
C VAL A 11 8.96 -10.23 -1.34
N GLU A 12 9.92 -11.12 -1.10
CA GLU A 12 9.78 -12.22 -0.13
C GLU A 12 10.14 -11.82 1.31
N SER A 13 10.71 -10.63 1.52
CA SER A 13 11.08 -10.17 2.86
C SER A 13 9.83 -9.73 3.64
N PRO A 14 9.79 -10.01 4.95
CA PRO A 14 8.73 -9.47 5.79
C PRO A 14 8.83 -7.95 5.85
N LEU A 15 7.68 -7.28 5.98
CA LEU A 15 7.67 -5.86 6.28
C LEU A 15 8.31 -5.59 7.64
N PRO A 16 9.05 -4.48 7.81
CA PRO A 16 9.57 -4.08 9.11
C PRO A 16 8.45 -3.91 10.14
N SER A 17 8.75 -4.16 11.40
CA SER A 17 7.76 -3.97 12.46
C SER A 17 7.41 -2.49 12.63
N LEU A 18 6.16 -2.24 13.05
CA LEU A 18 5.72 -0.90 13.43
C LEU A 18 6.06 -0.64 14.90
N GLN A 19 6.84 0.41 15.16
CA GLN A 19 7.14 0.85 16.52
C GLN A 19 6.01 1.77 17.00
N ILE A 20 5.02 1.21 17.69
CA ILE A 20 3.87 1.98 18.17
C ILE A 20 4.26 2.74 19.44
N GLY A 21 4.04 4.05 19.44
CA GLY A 21 4.31 4.90 20.61
C GLY A 21 3.33 4.66 21.77
N PRO A 22 3.70 5.03 23.00
CA PRO A 22 2.80 4.96 24.16
C PRO A 22 1.60 5.90 24.04
N TYR A 23 1.72 6.96 23.24
CA TYR A 23 0.63 7.84 22.85
C TYR A 23 0.29 7.57 21.38
N HIS A 24 -0.92 7.09 21.13
CA HIS A 24 -1.41 6.80 19.79
C HIS A 24 -2.92 7.07 19.70
N THR A 25 -3.42 7.21 18.47
CA THR A 25 -4.82 7.43 18.18
C THR A 25 -5.67 6.28 18.70
N VAL A 26 -6.74 6.62 19.41
CA VAL A 26 -7.73 5.65 19.91
C VAL A 26 -9.08 5.79 19.21
N SER A 27 -9.28 6.88 18.49
CA SER A 27 -10.45 7.13 17.65
C SER A 27 -10.29 6.49 16.28
N SER A 28 -11.44 6.16 15.66
CA SER A 28 -11.47 5.59 14.32
C SER A 28 -11.43 6.69 13.26
N ALA A 29 -10.58 6.52 12.25
CA ALA A 29 -10.48 7.36 11.06
C ALA A 29 -11.35 6.84 9.90
N LEU A 30 -12.20 5.83 10.13
CA LEU A 30 -13.21 5.40 9.15
C LEU A 30 -14.28 6.47 8.97
N GLN A 31 -14.60 6.76 7.71
CA GLN A 31 -15.69 7.64 7.35
C GLN A 31 -17.06 6.97 7.62
N SER A 32 -18.07 7.80 7.91
CA SER A 32 -19.47 7.37 8.09
C SER A 32 -20.17 7.13 6.75
N VAL A 33 -19.58 6.27 5.91
CA VAL A 33 -20.10 5.89 4.59
C VAL A 33 -20.08 4.38 4.41
N SER A 34 -20.94 3.88 3.53
CA SER A 34 -21.05 2.46 3.19
C SER A 34 -21.07 2.31 1.68
N PHE A 35 -20.36 1.30 1.17
CA PHE A 35 -20.50 0.89 -0.21
C PHE A 35 -21.79 0.10 -0.38
N GLU A 36 -22.67 0.54 -1.29
CA GLU A 36 -23.97 -0.09 -1.55
C GLU A 36 -23.99 -0.99 -2.79
N GLY A 37 -22.91 -1.02 -3.57
CA GLY A 37 -22.85 -1.85 -4.77
C GLY A 37 -22.71 -3.36 -4.49
N THR A 38 -22.74 -4.16 -5.55
CA THR A 38 -22.52 -5.61 -5.44
C THR A 38 -21.07 -5.90 -5.12
N LEU A 39 -20.83 -6.76 -4.12
CA LEU A 39 -19.51 -7.26 -3.79
C LEU A 39 -19.34 -8.67 -4.33
N ILE A 40 -18.26 -8.88 -5.08
CA ILE A 40 -17.90 -10.18 -5.64
C ILE A 40 -16.46 -10.46 -5.21
N SER A 41 -16.22 -11.65 -4.68
CA SER A 41 -14.86 -12.08 -4.35
C SER A 41 -14.02 -12.19 -5.62
N TRP A 42 -12.77 -11.75 -5.56
CA TRP A 42 -11.81 -11.92 -6.65
C TRP A 42 -11.34 -13.39 -6.71
N SER A 43 -12.15 -14.22 -7.37
CA SER A 43 -12.10 -15.69 -7.31
C SER A 43 -10.76 -16.35 -7.64
N ASN A 44 -9.89 -15.70 -8.42
CA ASN A 44 -8.58 -16.23 -8.82
C ASN A 44 -7.41 -15.41 -8.29
N PHE A 45 -7.63 -14.46 -7.37
CA PHE A 45 -6.60 -13.53 -6.93
C PHE A 45 -5.32 -14.23 -6.49
N LEU A 46 -5.40 -15.15 -5.51
CA LEU A 46 -4.22 -15.83 -4.97
C LEU A 46 -3.47 -16.63 -6.06
N ARG A 47 -4.21 -17.40 -6.87
CA ARG A 47 -3.62 -18.17 -7.98
C ARG A 47 -2.94 -17.27 -9.00
N SER A 48 -3.53 -16.10 -9.30
CA SER A 48 -2.92 -15.11 -10.18
C SER A 48 -1.63 -14.55 -9.59
N VAL A 49 -1.60 -14.23 -8.30
CA VAL A 49 -0.39 -13.76 -7.59
C VAL A 49 0.70 -14.83 -7.58
N GLU A 50 0.37 -16.08 -7.22
CA GLU A 50 1.31 -17.21 -7.22
C GLU A 50 1.87 -17.49 -8.61
N SER A 51 1.02 -17.46 -9.63
CA SER A 51 1.43 -17.64 -11.02
C SER A 51 2.38 -16.54 -11.48
N VAL A 52 2.06 -15.27 -11.17
CA VAL A 52 2.96 -14.14 -11.46
C VAL A 52 4.29 -14.33 -10.73
N HIS A 53 4.27 -14.61 -9.42
CA HIS A 53 5.48 -14.79 -8.63
C HIS A 53 6.38 -15.93 -9.13
N THR A 54 5.79 -17.08 -9.47
CA THR A 54 6.52 -18.29 -9.88
C THR A 54 7.06 -18.18 -11.31
N ASN A 55 6.25 -17.66 -12.23
CA ASN A 55 6.63 -17.51 -13.64
C ASN A 55 7.46 -16.24 -13.88
N GLN A 56 7.61 -15.37 -12.87
CA GLN A 56 8.42 -14.18 -13.01
C GLN A 56 9.88 -14.58 -13.22
N ASN A 57 10.46 -14.12 -14.33
CA ASN A 57 11.92 -14.14 -14.48
C ASN A 57 12.53 -13.10 -13.53
N TRP A 58 12.97 -13.56 -12.35
CA TRP A 58 13.75 -12.81 -11.37
C TRP A 58 15.21 -12.68 -11.79
N ALA A 59 15.49 -12.37 -13.06
CA ALA A 59 16.84 -12.20 -13.60
C ALA A 59 17.70 -11.30 -12.69
N ARG A 60 19.02 -11.29 -12.86
CA ARG A 60 20.03 -10.64 -11.99
C ARG A 60 19.89 -9.10 -11.80
N SER A 61 18.69 -8.52 -11.84
CA SER A 61 18.41 -7.18 -11.39
C SER A 61 18.82 -7.06 -9.92
N ARG A 62 19.97 -6.41 -9.75
CA ARG A 62 20.55 -6.05 -8.48
C ARG A 62 20.13 -4.61 -8.25
N THR A 63 19.30 -4.39 -7.24
CA THR A 63 19.08 -3.04 -6.73
C THR A 63 20.15 -2.80 -5.68
N SER A 64 20.67 -1.58 -5.61
CA SER A 64 21.57 -1.18 -4.52
C SER A 64 20.69 -0.73 -3.36
N PRO A 65 20.68 -1.42 -2.22
CA PRO A 65 20.17 -0.84 -1.00
C PRO A 65 21.08 0.32 -0.59
N TYR A 66 20.50 1.21 0.21
CA TYR A 66 21.26 2.12 1.06
C TYR A 66 22.40 1.38 1.76
N ALA A 67 23.59 1.99 1.77
CA ALA A 67 24.76 1.39 2.36
C ALA A 67 24.56 1.15 3.86
N ASN A 68 24.62 -0.12 4.28
CA ASN A 68 24.70 -0.50 5.69
C ASN A 68 26.08 -0.12 6.25
N GLY A 69 26.23 1.15 6.64
CA GLY A 69 27.30 1.62 7.52
C GLY A 69 26.92 1.46 9.00
N PRO A 70 27.80 1.87 9.95
CA PRO A 70 27.53 1.80 11.39
C PRO A 70 26.33 2.64 11.85
N HIS A 71 25.79 3.49 10.97
CA HIS A 71 24.58 4.27 11.16
C HIS A 71 23.52 3.79 10.16
N THR A 72 22.77 2.76 10.53
CA THR A 72 21.70 2.19 9.70
C THR A 72 20.46 3.10 9.72
N THR A 73 19.82 3.32 8.58
CA THR A 73 18.51 3.99 8.48
C THR A 73 17.36 3.02 8.78
N GLU A 74 17.62 2.00 9.61
CA GLU A 74 16.66 0.95 9.89
C GLU A 74 15.36 1.50 10.44
N ALA A 75 14.30 0.84 10.01
CA ALA A 75 12.94 1.26 10.21
C ALA A 75 12.61 1.38 11.73
N ASP A 76 13.29 0.66 12.61
CA ASP A 76 12.96 0.58 14.04
C ASP A 76 13.27 1.84 14.87
N ARG A 77 13.73 2.93 14.25
CA ARG A 77 14.01 4.20 14.94
C ARG A 77 12.84 5.18 14.98
N VAL A 78 11.79 4.95 14.18
CA VAL A 78 10.65 5.88 14.06
C VAL A 78 9.44 5.29 14.75
N HIS A 79 9.00 5.95 15.83
CA HIS A 79 7.74 5.65 16.48
C HIS A 79 6.58 6.29 15.73
N ILE A 80 5.46 5.54 15.63
CA ILE A 80 4.22 6.03 15.03
C ILE A 80 3.11 6.09 16.08
N GLY A 81 2.26 7.10 15.96
CA GLY A 81 1.10 7.29 16.84
C GLY A 81 -0.22 7.42 16.10
N ASP A 82 -0.22 7.53 14.77
CA ASP A 82 -1.41 7.78 13.97
C ASP A 82 -1.26 7.27 12.52
N GLU A 83 -2.30 7.50 11.71
CA GLU A 83 -2.35 7.18 10.29
C GLU A 83 -1.25 7.91 9.48
N HIS A 84 -0.86 9.12 9.87
CA HIS A 84 0.19 9.88 9.17
C HIS A 84 1.56 9.24 9.35
N GLY A 85 1.91 8.84 10.58
CA GLY A 85 3.10 8.05 10.84
C GLY A 85 3.08 6.73 10.06
N LEU A 86 1.93 6.06 10.01
CA LEU A 86 1.76 4.84 9.23
C LEU A 86 1.98 5.06 7.71
N GLN A 87 1.47 6.15 7.14
CA GLN A 87 1.73 6.50 5.74
C GLN A 87 3.22 6.61 5.44
N GLY A 88 3.98 7.31 6.29
CA GLY A 88 5.44 7.42 6.14
C GLY A 88 6.13 6.05 6.19
N ARG A 89 5.67 5.15 7.07
CA ARG A 89 6.17 3.77 7.16
C ARG A 89 5.83 2.92 5.95
N PHE A 90 4.62 3.07 5.42
CA PHE A 90 4.21 2.41 4.18
C PHE A 90 5.07 2.88 3.01
N GLN A 91 5.27 4.19 2.85
CA GLN A 91 6.09 4.75 1.78
C GLN A 91 7.54 4.29 1.87
N GLN A 92 8.12 4.23 3.08
CA GLN A 92 9.47 3.72 3.29
C GLN A 92 9.58 2.23 2.98
N ALA A 93 8.73 1.40 3.58
CA ALA A 93 8.88 -0.05 3.54
C ALA A 93 8.33 -0.71 2.27
N ILE A 94 7.32 -0.10 1.65
CA ILE A 94 6.66 -0.62 0.45
C ILE A 94 6.92 0.32 -0.71
N GLY A 95 6.67 1.61 -0.56
CA GLY A 95 6.81 2.58 -1.66
C GLY A 95 8.20 2.56 -2.29
N GLN A 96 9.25 2.75 -1.49
CA GLN A 96 10.65 2.77 -1.94
C GLN A 96 11.14 1.37 -2.37
N GLU A 97 10.98 0.38 -1.49
CA GLU A 97 11.50 -0.97 -1.73
C GLU A 97 10.81 -1.66 -2.91
N PHE A 98 9.47 -1.60 -2.98
CA PHE A 98 8.72 -2.15 -4.11
C PHE A 98 8.87 -1.27 -5.36
N GLY A 99 9.08 0.04 -5.21
CA GLY A 99 9.46 0.92 -6.34
C GLY A 99 10.73 0.43 -7.04
N ALA A 100 11.76 0.05 -6.27
CA ALA A 100 12.99 -0.54 -6.81
C ALA A 100 12.73 -1.89 -7.52
N VAL A 101 11.76 -2.67 -7.03
CA VAL A 101 11.30 -3.89 -7.72
C VAL A 101 10.63 -3.55 -9.04
N LEU A 102 9.72 -2.58 -9.08
CA LEU A 102 9.02 -2.15 -10.30
C LEU A 102 10.00 -1.62 -11.35
N GLU A 103 10.95 -0.78 -10.95
CA GLU A 103 12.04 -0.27 -11.80
C GLU A 103 12.89 -1.42 -12.37
N ALA A 104 13.34 -2.33 -11.52
CA ALA A 104 14.11 -3.52 -11.90
C ALA A 104 13.37 -4.44 -12.89
N LYS A 105 12.04 -4.30 -12.96
CA LYS A 105 11.15 -5.03 -13.86
C LYS A 105 10.68 -4.20 -15.05
N SER A 106 11.15 -2.97 -15.18
CA SER A 106 10.72 -2.01 -16.20
C SER A 106 9.20 -1.78 -16.20
N ILE A 107 8.58 -1.91 -15.03
CA ILE A 107 7.18 -1.56 -14.82
C ILE A 107 7.14 -0.08 -14.48
N ASN A 108 6.58 0.71 -15.39
CA ASN A 108 6.39 2.15 -15.18
C ASN A 108 5.17 2.38 -14.27
N LEU A 109 5.42 2.24 -12.96
CA LEU A 109 4.48 2.52 -11.88
C LEU A 109 5.31 2.86 -10.63
N TYR A 110 4.93 3.88 -9.89
CA TYR A 110 5.56 4.23 -8.61
C TYR A 110 4.51 4.70 -7.61
N PHE A 111 4.75 4.41 -6.33
CA PHE A 111 3.89 4.90 -5.25
C PHE A 111 4.21 6.37 -4.95
N ALA A 112 3.18 7.15 -4.68
CA ALA A 112 3.28 8.56 -4.32
C ALA A 112 2.18 8.95 -3.32
N ASP A 113 2.35 10.11 -2.69
CA ASP A 113 1.24 10.81 -2.06
C ASP A 113 0.29 11.37 -3.15
N PHE A 114 -0.97 11.59 -2.79
CA PHE A 114 -1.98 12.01 -3.76
C PHE A 114 -1.71 13.38 -4.40
N LYS A 115 -1.07 14.33 -3.69
CA LYS A 115 -0.84 15.68 -4.23
C LYS A 115 0.16 15.68 -5.39
N SER A 116 1.06 14.70 -5.42
CA SER A 116 1.97 14.46 -6.54
C SER A 116 1.25 14.08 -7.85
N SER A 117 -0.04 13.70 -7.82
CA SER A 117 -0.81 13.36 -9.03
C SER A 117 -1.24 14.56 -9.88
N GLY A 118 -1.26 15.77 -9.30
CA GLY A 118 -1.84 16.97 -9.94
C GLY A 118 -3.37 16.95 -10.07
N SER A 119 -4.06 15.95 -9.53
CA SER A 119 -5.53 15.88 -9.54
C SER A 119 -6.16 16.91 -8.61
N ASN A 120 -7.27 17.51 -9.06
CA ASN A 120 -8.09 18.46 -8.28
C ASN A 120 -9.18 17.77 -7.46
N TYR A 121 -9.18 16.43 -7.38
CA TYR A 121 -10.13 15.70 -6.56
C TYR A 121 -9.98 16.07 -5.07
N GLU A 122 -11.11 16.31 -4.41
CA GLU A 122 -11.13 16.90 -3.06
C GLU A 122 -10.79 15.90 -1.96
N ASN A 123 -11.17 14.62 -2.13
CA ASN A 123 -10.73 13.58 -1.21
C ASN A 123 -9.27 13.25 -1.51
N ILE A 124 -8.48 13.05 -0.46
CA ILE A 124 -7.04 12.81 -0.55
C ILE A 124 -6.80 11.36 -0.14
N PRO A 125 -6.66 10.43 -1.10
CA PRO A 125 -6.18 9.08 -0.81
C PRO A 125 -4.84 9.12 -0.09
N ASP A 126 -4.65 8.20 0.85
CA ASP A 126 -3.40 8.09 1.62
C ASP A 126 -2.21 7.70 0.73
N VAL A 127 -2.48 6.87 -0.29
CA VAL A 127 -1.47 6.38 -1.24
C VAL A 127 -2.07 6.40 -2.65
N VAL A 128 -1.27 6.78 -3.64
CA VAL A 128 -1.59 6.53 -5.05
C VAL A 128 -0.43 5.82 -5.75
N GLY A 129 -0.73 5.10 -6.82
CA GLY A 129 0.27 4.64 -7.76
C GLY A 129 0.12 5.38 -9.07
N LEU A 130 1.21 6.03 -9.48
CA LEU A 130 1.28 6.90 -10.64
C LEU A 130 2.04 6.22 -11.76
N GLN A 131 1.63 6.51 -12.99
CA GLN A 131 2.28 6.05 -14.20
C GLN A 131 2.40 7.21 -15.19
N ASP A 132 3.62 7.47 -15.64
CA ASP A 132 3.90 8.55 -16.60
C ASP A 132 3.85 8.01 -18.04
N VAL A 133 2.92 8.49 -18.87
CA VAL A 133 2.80 8.10 -20.27
C VAL A 133 2.70 9.34 -21.14
N GLY A 134 3.64 9.49 -22.09
CA GLY A 134 3.60 10.58 -23.07
C GLY A 134 3.63 11.98 -22.44
N GLY A 135 4.31 12.15 -21.31
CA GLY A 135 4.38 13.42 -20.57
C GLY A 135 3.20 13.69 -19.62
N ASN A 136 2.25 12.76 -19.51
CA ASN A 136 1.12 12.85 -18.59
C ASN A 136 1.25 11.83 -17.46
N THR A 137 0.96 12.26 -16.23
CA THR A 137 0.90 11.40 -15.05
C THR A 137 -0.52 10.90 -14.84
N ASN A 138 -0.72 9.58 -14.84
CA ASN A 138 -2.02 8.94 -14.63
C ASN A 138 -2.04 8.21 -13.30
N ILE A 139 -3.14 8.32 -12.57
CA ILE A 139 -3.39 7.51 -11.38
C ILE A 139 -3.87 6.12 -11.83
N LYS A 140 -3.20 5.07 -11.38
CA LYS A 140 -3.51 3.66 -11.71
C LYS A 140 -4.05 2.87 -10.54
N LEU A 141 -3.75 3.30 -9.32
CA LEU A 141 -4.25 2.70 -8.10
C LEU A 141 -4.40 3.75 -7.00
N VAL A 142 -5.31 3.49 -6.07
CA VAL A 142 -5.52 4.27 -4.85
C VAL A 142 -5.42 3.37 -3.63
N GLY A 143 -4.94 3.90 -2.52
CA GLY A 143 -4.71 3.16 -1.29
C GLY A 143 -5.16 3.95 -0.08
N GLU A 144 -5.84 3.27 0.82
CA GLU A 144 -6.29 3.80 2.11
C GLU A 144 -5.58 3.04 3.23
N LEU A 145 -5.06 3.77 4.21
CA LEU A 145 -4.31 3.25 5.34
C LEU A 145 -5.05 3.54 6.63
N LYS A 146 -5.14 2.52 7.49
CA LYS A 146 -5.75 2.65 8.82
C LYS A 146 -4.83 2.05 9.86
N THR A 147 -4.79 2.64 11.04
CA THR A 147 -3.91 2.16 12.12
C THR A 147 -4.33 0.76 12.60
N PRO A 148 -3.38 -0.18 12.82
CA PRO A 148 -3.71 -1.56 13.19
C PRO A 148 -4.18 -1.75 14.63
N TRP A 149 -3.91 -0.79 15.52
CA TRP A 149 -4.24 -0.89 16.95
C TRP A 149 -5.68 -0.46 17.28
N VAL A 150 -6.36 0.24 16.37
CA VAL A 150 -7.77 0.61 16.57
C VAL A 150 -8.65 -0.55 16.13
N ILE A 151 -9.38 -1.16 17.06
CA ILE A 151 -10.23 -2.35 16.82
C ILE A 151 -11.20 -2.15 15.64
N LYS A 152 -11.77 -0.94 15.48
CA LYS A 152 -12.69 -0.63 14.38
C LYS A 152 -12.04 -0.77 13.00
N HIS A 153 -10.71 -0.66 12.89
CA HIS A 153 -9.97 -0.79 11.65
C HIS A 153 -9.68 -2.25 11.26
N ASP A 154 -9.97 -3.23 12.11
CA ASP A 154 -9.65 -4.64 11.86
C ASP A 154 -10.32 -5.19 10.58
N LEU A 155 -9.51 -5.40 9.55
CA LEU A 155 -9.93 -5.90 8.24
C LEU A 155 -10.24 -7.40 8.25
N HIS A 156 -9.56 -8.17 9.10
CA HIS A 156 -9.78 -9.62 9.21
C HIS A 156 -11.14 -9.95 9.86
N LEU A 157 -11.57 -9.15 10.84
CA LEU A 157 -12.93 -9.25 11.37
C LEU A 157 -13.98 -8.76 10.37
N ALA A 158 -13.65 -7.74 9.59
CA ALA A 158 -14.59 -7.14 8.64
C ALA A 158 -15.04 -8.09 7.53
N VAL A 159 -14.14 -8.91 6.98
CA VAL A 159 -14.52 -9.88 5.94
C VAL A 159 -15.54 -10.92 6.41
N ARG A 160 -15.75 -11.06 7.73
CA ARG A 160 -16.76 -11.94 8.32
C ARG A 160 -18.13 -11.28 8.46
N ARG A 161 -18.22 -9.94 8.32
CA ARG A 161 -19.44 -9.15 8.50
C ARG A 161 -19.59 -8.14 7.35
N LEU A 162 -20.50 -8.42 6.42
CA LEU A 162 -20.65 -7.61 5.20
C LEU A 162 -20.87 -6.12 5.46
N CYS A 163 -21.61 -5.73 6.51
CA CYS A 163 -21.77 -4.32 6.89
C CYS A 163 -20.43 -3.65 7.22
N ASP A 164 -19.57 -4.34 7.97
CA ASP A 164 -18.27 -3.82 8.39
C ASP A 164 -17.31 -3.74 7.19
N LEU A 165 -17.35 -4.75 6.31
CA LEU A 165 -16.59 -4.75 5.07
C LEU A 165 -17.00 -3.59 4.17
N ARG A 166 -18.31 -3.40 3.95
CA ARG A 166 -18.86 -2.31 3.14
C ARG A 166 -18.45 -0.94 3.65
N GLN A 167 -18.44 -0.73 4.97
CA GLN A 167 -17.96 0.51 5.56
C GLN A 167 -16.46 0.74 5.29
N LYS A 168 -15.64 -0.29 5.47
CA LYS A 168 -14.17 -0.17 5.34
C LYS A 168 -13.72 0.11 3.90
N ILE A 169 -14.37 -0.50 2.93
CA ILE A 169 -14.02 -0.32 1.51
C ILE A 169 -14.71 0.89 0.89
N ALA A 170 -15.66 1.54 1.58
CA ALA A 170 -16.45 2.64 1.00
C ALA A 170 -15.59 3.83 0.56
N GLN A 171 -14.56 4.16 1.34
CA GLN A 171 -13.63 5.24 0.99
C GLN A 171 -12.79 4.88 -0.24
N PRO A 172 -11.97 3.80 -0.24
CA PRO A 172 -11.14 3.50 -1.42
C PRO A 172 -11.96 3.22 -2.68
N VAL A 173 -13.16 2.64 -2.58
CA VAL A 173 -14.02 2.44 -3.75
C VAL A 173 -14.53 3.77 -4.33
N ARG A 174 -14.90 4.73 -3.47
CA ARG A 174 -15.29 6.08 -3.92
C ARG A 174 -14.14 6.77 -4.64
N ASP A 175 -12.93 6.65 -4.11
CA ASP A 175 -11.74 7.25 -4.71
C ASP A 175 -11.42 6.58 -6.05
N MET A 176 -11.51 5.24 -6.13
CA MET A 176 -11.37 4.48 -7.39
C MET A 176 -12.35 4.99 -8.45
N GLN A 177 -13.64 5.14 -8.10
CA GLN A 177 -14.66 5.61 -9.02
C GLN A 177 -14.43 7.05 -9.46
N SER A 178 -14.07 7.94 -8.53
CA SER A 178 -13.90 9.37 -8.80
C SER A 178 -12.64 9.66 -9.62
N LEU A 179 -11.59 8.86 -9.42
CA LEU A 179 -10.29 9.01 -10.09
C LEU A 179 -10.14 8.07 -11.31
N GLY A 180 -11.17 7.28 -11.65
CA GLY A 180 -11.14 6.37 -12.80
C GLY A 180 -10.09 5.27 -12.68
N CYS A 181 -9.77 4.82 -11.47
CA CYS A 181 -8.76 3.80 -11.20
C CYS A 181 -9.37 2.39 -11.20
N GLU A 182 -8.73 1.44 -11.90
CA GLU A 182 -9.17 0.04 -11.90
C GLU A 182 -8.84 -0.66 -10.58
N TYR A 183 -7.78 -0.25 -9.88
CA TYR A 183 -7.30 -0.95 -8.69
C TYR A 183 -7.34 -0.05 -7.46
N GLY A 184 -7.62 -0.66 -6.31
CA GLY A 184 -7.47 0.00 -5.04
C GLY A 184 -7.16 -0.98 -3.92
N PHE A 185 -6.83 -0.44 -2.75
CA PHE A 185 -6.69 -1.26 -1.55
C PHE A 185 -7.01 -0.47 -0.28
N ILE A 186 -7.35 -1.21 0.77
CA ILE A 186 -7.29 -0.73 2.14
C ILE A 186 -6.32 -1.60 2.94
N SER A 187 -5.43 -0.99 3.71
CA SER A 187 -4.45 -1.70 4.51
C SER A 187 -4.39 -1.18 5.94
N THR A 188 -4.14 -2.09 6.88
CA THR A 188 -3.72 -1.76 8.24
C THR A 188 -2.25 -2.05 8.49
N TYR A 189 -1.45 -2.18 7.42
CA TYR A 189 -0.10 -2.74 7.43
C TYR A 189 -0.05 -4.24 7.73
N ASN A 190 -0.83 -4.70 8.72
CA ASN A 190 -0.93 -6.10 9.12
C ASN A 190 -1.84 -6.91 8.19
N HIS A 191 -2.89 -6.28 7.67
CA HIS A 191 -3.83 -6.89 6.73
C HIS A 191 -4.11 -5.92 5.59
N THR A 192 -4.32 -6.45 4.39
CA THR A 192 -4.67 -5.66 3.21
C THR A 192 -5.81 -6.33 2.46
N ILE A 193 -6.81 -5.55 2.06
CA ILE A 193 -7.87 -5.97 1.14
C ILE A 193 -7.60 -5.27 -0.19
N PHE A 194 -7.43 -6.05 -1.26
CA PHE A 194 -7.30 -5.55 -2.62
C PHE A 194 -8.66 -5.48 -3.30
N LEU A 195 -8.86 -4.44 -4.11
CA LEU A 195 -10.09 -4.10 -4.80
C LEU A 195 -9.82 -3.98 -6.31
N ARG A 196 -10.82 -4.39 -7.10
CA ARG A 196 -10.84 -4.31 -8.56
C ARG A 196 -12.29 -4.14 -9.03
#